data_AF-A0A943Z873-F1
#
_entry.id   AF-A0A943Z873-F1
#
_cell.length_a   1.000
_cell.length_b   1.000
_cell.length_c   1.000
_cell.angle_alpha   90.00
_cell.angle_beta   90.00
_cell.angle_gamma   90.00
#
_symmetry.space_group_name_H-M   'P 1'
#
loop_
_entity.id
_entity.type
_entity.pdbx_description
1 polymer ?
#
loop_
_entity_poly.entity_id
_entity_poly.type
_entity_poly.pdbx_seq_one_letter_code
_entity_poly.pdbx_strand_id
1 'polypeptide(L)'
;MEGKGRKGGCATPQTPAQDASFATERERRAARAKRKWPIVLGCAGVVAVLAGAGFFAWHEQPSFCNAVCHVPMDNYVDGYYENETLCANEHYRAGVSCLDCHEPKIDEQISEGIAWARGDFEVDAAGDIAAVGVTADEKMCAKSGCHDMQDAVAATADWGGDAGVNPHESHQGSPIDCSNCHGVHTASNMYCNACHDYRTPQGWTNPA
;
A
#
# COMPACT_ATOMS: atom_id res chain seq x y z
N MET A 1 71.22 -7.73 -41.95
CA MET A 1 70.48 -8.71 -42.77
C MET A 1 69.08 -8.76 -42.20
N GLU A 2 68.17 -7.94 -42.75
CA GLU A 2 67.00 -8.37 -43.56
C GLU A 2 65.82 -8.78 -42.66
N GLY A 3 64.59 -8.26 -42.73
CA GLY A 3 63.88 -7.47 -43.74
C GLY A 3 62.66 -8.26 -44.25
N LYS A 4 61.43 -7.81 -43.92
CA LYS A 4 60.12 -7.98 -44.63
C LYS A 4 58.96 -7.97 -43.62
N GLY A 5 57.82 -7.34 -43.83
CA GLY A 5 57.30 -6.58 -44.97
C GLY A 5 55.84 -6.23 -44.66
N ARG A 6 55.52 -4.94 -44.53
CA ARG A 6 54.18 -4.44 -44.26
C ARG A 6 53.46 -4.28 -45.60
N LYS A 7 52.40 -5.06 -45.86
CA LYS A 7 51.56 -4.92 -47.05
C LYS A 7 50.77 -3.61 -46.96
N GLY A 8 51.10 -2.66 -47.83
CA GLY A 8 50.35 -1.41 -48.01
C GLY A 8 49.09 -1.66 -48.82
N GLY A 9 47.93 -1.45 -48.19
CA GLY A 9 46.67 -1.23 -48.91
C GLY A 9 46.67 0.18 -49.49
N CYS A 10 46.25 0.30 -50.75
CA CYS A 10 46.08 1.55 -51.47
C CYS A 10 45.03 2.42 -50.75
N ALA A 11 45.48 3.44 -50.01
CA ALA A 11 44.64 4.51 -49.54
C ALA A 11 44.55 5.56 -50.65
N THR A 12 43.37 5.69 -51.26
CA THR A 12 43.08 6.77 -52.20
C THR A 12 43.29 8.12 -51.49
N PRO A 13 43.99 9.10 -52.09
CA PRO A 13 44.20 10.40 -51.45
C PRO A 13 42.84 11.08 -51.27
N GLN A 14 42.47 11.34 -50.01
CA GLN A 14 41.30 12.15 -49.70
C GLN A 14 41.60 13.57 -50.18
N THR A 15 40.70 14.13 -50.99
CA THR A 15 40.89 15.46 -51.56
C THR A 15 40.50 16.53 -50.52
N PRO A 16 41.12 17.74 -50.54
CA PRO A 16 40.81 18.81 -49.59
C PRO A 16 39.31 19.17 -49.49
N ALA A 17 38.55 18.94 -50.56
CA ALA A 17 37.11 19.16 -50.61
C ALA A 17 36.30 18.10 -49.84
N GLN A 18 36.78 16.85 -49.79
CA GLN A 18 36.14 15.77 -49.03
C GLN A 18 36.36 15.95 -47.53
N ASP A 19 37.55 16.37 -47.12
CA ASP A 19 37.87 16.62 -45.71
C ASP A 19 37.09 17.81 -45.14
N ALA A 20 36.91 18.88 -45.93
CA ALA A 20 36.09 20.03 -45.56
C ALA A 20 34.58 19.69 -45.51
N SER A 21 34.10 18.84 -46.41
CA SER A 21 32.73 18.32 -46.42
C SER A 21 32.44 17.47 -45.17
N PHE A 22 33.33 16.56 -44.80
CA PHE A 22 33.19 15.75 -43.59
C PHE A 22 33.29 16.59 -42.32
N ALA A 23 34.18 17.59 -42.28
CA ALA A 23 34.28 18.52 -41.15
C ALA A 23 32.99 19.34 -40.97
N THR A 24 32.43 19.89 -42.06
CA THR A 24 31.17 20.66 -42.01
C THR A 24 29.95 19.79 -41.68
N GLU A 25 29.90 18.54 -42.15
CA GLU A 25 28.86 17.56 -41.77
C GLU A 25 28.96 17.18 -40.28
N ARG A 26 30.20 16.98 -39.76
CA ARG A 26 30.45 16.74 -38.32
C ARG A 26 30.05 17.93 -37.48
N GLU A 27 30.37 19.15 -37.89
CA GLU A 27 30.01 20.39 -37.20
C GLU A 27 28.50 20.63 -37.23
N ARG A 28 27.82 20.39 -38.37
CA ARG A 28 26.35 20.44 -38.44
C ARG A 28 25.69 19.36 -37.58
N ARG A 29 26.22 18.13 -37.56
CA ARG A 29 25.74 17.05 -36.65
C ARG A 29 25.97 17.42 -35.18
N ALA A 30 27.12 17.97 -34.83
CA ALA A 30 27.45 18.42 -33.47
C ALA A 30 26.58 19.60 -33.03
N ALA A 31 26.33 20.57 -33.93
CA ALA A 31 25.41 21.69 -33.69
C ALA A 31 23.95 21.23 -33.58
N ARG A 32 23.53 20.23 -34.36
CA ARG A 32 22.20 19.61 -34.28
C ARG A 32 22.04 18.77 -33.00
N ALA A 33 23.11 18.13 -32.51
CA ALA A 33 23.13 17.41 -31.23
C ALA A 33 23.02 18.38 -30.04
N LYS A 34 23.72 19.52 -30.06
CA LYS A 34 23.57 20.59 -29.04
C LYS A 34 22.15 21.16 -28.94
N ARG A 35 21.35 21.10 -30.01
CA ARG A 35 19.94 21.54 -30.03
C ARG A 35 18.94 20.54 -29.42
N LYS A 36 19.35 19.28 -29.19
CA LYS A 36 18.46 18.24 -28.64
C LYS A 36 18.54 18.10 -27.12
N TRP A 37 19.58 18.63 -26.47
CA TRP A 37 19.72 18.57 -25.02
C TRP A 37 18.54 19.18 -24.24
N PRO A 38 17.97 20.36 -24.60
CA PRO A 38 16.76 20.85 -23.94
C PRO A 38 15.54 19.95 -24.17
N ILE A 39 15.46 19.26 -25.32
CA ILE A 39 14.40 18.27 -25.57
C ILE A 39 14.60 17.04 -24.69
N VAL A 40 15.83 16.54 -24.56
CA VAL A 40 16.15 15.40 -23.69
C VAL A 40 15.87 15.73 -22.23
N LEU A 41 16.26 16.92 -21.75
CA LEU A 41 15.93 17.39 -20.41
C LEU A 41 14.41 17.56 -20.21
N GLY A 42 13.72 18.12 -21.20
CA GLY A 42 12.26 18.24 -21.18
C GLY A 42 11.59 16.86 -21.09
N CYS A 43 12.00 15.91 -21.93
CA CYS A 43 11.51 14.53 -21.89
C CYS A 43 11.83 13.85 -20.55
N ALA A 44 13.05 14.00 -20.03
CA ALA A 44 13.43 13.45 -18.73
C ALA A 44 12.58 14.04 -17.59
N GLY A 45 12.33 15.35 -17.63
CA GLY A 45 11.44 16.02 -16.67
C GLY A 45 10.01 15.50 -16.75
N VAL A 46 9.45 15.33 -17.96
CA VAL A 46 8.11 14.75 -18.16
C VAL A 46 8.05 13.31 -17.64
N VAL A 47 9.05 12.48 -17.95
CA VAL A 47 9.11 11.10 -17.45
C VAL A 47 9.17 11.07 -15.92
N ALA A 48 9.97 11.94 -15.31
CA ALA A 48 10.06 12.02 -13.85
C ALA A 48 8.72 12.43 -13.22
N VAL A 49 8.00 13.39 -13.81
CA VAL A 49 6.66 13.80 -13.33
C VAL A 49 5.65 12.65 -13.46
N LEU A 50 5.61 11.97 -14.60
CA LEU A 50 4.70 10.84 -14.82
C LEU A 50 5.02 9.67 -13.89
N ALA A 51 6.31 9.36 -13.68
CA ALA A 51 6.74 8.33 -12.76
C ALA A 51 6.39 8.69 -11.31
N GLY A 52 6.60 9.95 -10.90
CA GLY A 52 6.24 10.44 -9.57
C GLY A 52 4.73 10.38 -9.32
N ALA A 53 3.91 10.79 -10.29
CA ALA A 53 2.45 10.70 -10.18
C ALA A 53 1.96 9.24 -10.16
N GLY A 54 2.54 8.37 -10.99
CA GLY A 54 2.22 6.94 -11.01
C GLY A 54 2.63 6.24 -9.71
N PHE A 55 3.81 6.56 -9.18
CA PHE A 55 4.27 6.07 -7.88
C PHE A 55 3.35 6.56 -6.76
N PHE A 56 2.95 7.84 -6.79
CA PHE A 56 2.05 8.40 -5.78
C PHE A 56 0.68 7.71 -5.81
N ALA A 57 0.10 7.53 -6.99
CA ALA A 57 -1.17 6.82 -7.12
C ALA A 57 -1.06 5.35 -6.68
N TRP A 58 0.08 4.71 -6.93
CA TRP A 58 0.33 3.33 -6.52
C TRP A 58 0.57 3.19 -5.01
N HIS A 59 1.25 4.16 -4.36
CA HIS A 59 1.56 4.06 -2.92
C HIS A 59 0.30 4.00 -2.05
N GLU A 60 -0.82 4.55 -2.52
CA GLU A 60 -2.11 4.52 -1.81
C GLU A 60 -2.90 3.23 -2.06
N GLN A 61 -2.40 2.30 -2.88
CA GLN A 61 -3.09 1.07 -3.22
C GLN A 61 -2.69 -0.09 -2.32
N PRO A 62 -3.60 -1.03 -2.00
CA PRO A 62 -3.27 -2.21 -1.20
C PRO A 62 -2.13 -3.06 -1.78
N SER A 63 -1.97 -3.07 -3.11
CA SER A 63 -0.84 -3.75 -3.77
C SER A 63 0.53 -3.17 -3.41
N PHE A 64 0.62 -1.90 -3.00
CA PHE A 64 1.85 -1.31 -2.48
C PHE A 64 2.15 -1.81 -1.07
N CYS A 65 1.12 -1.93 -0.22
CA CYS A 65 1.27 -2.49 1.11
C CYS A 65 1.81 -3.92 1.08
N ASN A 66 1.30 -4.73 0.15
CA ASN A 66 1.80 -6.08 -0.14
C ASN A 66 3.28 -6.08 -0.55
N ALA A 67 3.67 -5.19 -1.47
CA ALA A 67 4.98 -5.25 -2.11
C ALA A 67 6.09 -4.45 -1.40
N VAL A 68 5.77 -3.40 -0.63
CA VAL A 68 6.73 -2.35 -0.23
C VAL A 68 6.62 -1.94 1.24
N CYS A 69 5.43 -1.88 1.84
CA CYS A 69 5.33 -1.44 3.24
C CYS A 69 6.00 -2.42 4.20
N HIS A 70 5.72 -3.74 4.06
CA HIS A 70 6.43 -4.81 4.75
C HIS A 70 6.00 -6.20 4.26
N VAL A 71 6.93 -7.16 4.29
CA VAL A 71 6.60 -8.59 4.34
C VAL A 71 6.58 -8.93 5.83
N PRO A 72 5.44 -9.35 6.39
CA PRO A 72 4.40 -10.21 5.82
C PRO A 72 2.99 -9.57 5.76
N MET A 73 2.72 -8.74 4.75
CA MET A 73 1.38 -8.13 4.57
C MET A 73 0.39 -9.00 3.74
N ASP A 74 0.88 -10.07 3.12
CA ASP A 74 0.12 -10.91 2.18
C ASP A 74 -1.22 -11.40 2.77
N ASN A 75 -1.17 -12.00 3.97
CA ASN A 75 -2.37 -12.53 4.64
C ASN A 75 -3.46 -11.47 4.86
N TYR A 76 -3.07 -10.23 5.19
CA TYR A 76 -4.00 -9.14 5.43
C TYR A 76 -4.61 -8.61 4.14
N VAL A 77 -3.82 -8.53 3.07
CA VAL A 77 -4.26 -8.08 1.74
C VAL A 77 -5.19 -9.12 1.12
N ASP A 78 -4.84 -10.40 1.21
CA ASP A 78 -5.67 -11.51 0.75
C ASP A 78 -6.98 -11.54 1.55
N GLY A 79 -6.91 -11.40 2.89
CA GLY A 79 -8.09 -11.30 3.74
C GLY A 79 -8.99 -10.11 3.38
N TYR A 80 -8.40 -8.96 3.07
CA TYR A 80 -9.11 -7.76 2.64
C TYR A 80 -9.82 -7.95 1.29
N TYR A 81 -9.22 -8.62 0.31
CA TYR A 81 -9.85 -8.82 -1.00
C TYR A 81 -10.79 -10.03 -1.07
N GLU A 82 -10.47 -11.11 -0.36
CA GLU A 82 -11.04 -12.43 -0.67
C GLU A 82 -11.83 -13.05 0.49
N ASN A 83 -11.64 -12.62 1.74
CA ASN A 83 -12.24 -13.28 2.88
C ASN A 83 -13.48 -12.54 3.41
N GLU A 84 -14.65 -12.90 2.87
CA GLU A 84 -15.98 -12.37 3.27
C GLU A 84 -16.34 -12.56 4.75
N THR A 85 -15.57 -13.34 5.53
CA THR A 85 -15.81 -13.49 6.98
C THR A 85 -15.13 -12.42 7.82
N LEU A 86 -14.24 -11.62 7.23
CA LEU A 86 -13.47 -10.59 7.93
C LEU A 86 -14.08 -9.20 7.73
N CYS A 87 -14.06 -8.36 8.77
CA CYS A 87 -14.54 -6.98 8.62
C CYS A 87 -13.69 -6.18 7.62
N ALA A 88 -12.41 -6.49 7.42
CA ALA A 88 -11.59 -5.87 6.38
C ALA A 88 -12.21 -6.04 4.98
N ASN A 89 -12.78 -7.20 4.66
CA ASN A 89 -13.42 -7.44 3.37
C ASN A 89 -14.76 -6.69 3.22
N GLU A 90 -15.54 -6.61 4.29
CA GLU A 90 -16.75 -5.78 4.29
C GLU A 90 -16.40 -4.30 4.03
N HIS A 91 -15.30 -3.81 4.60
CA HIS A 91 -14.79 -2.45 4.36
C HIS A 91 -14.27 -2.27 2.94
N TYR A 92 -13.54 -3.25 2.39
CA TYR A 92 -13.17 -3.27 0.97
C TYR A 92 -14.40 -3.10 0.06
N ARG A 93 -15.45 -3.90 0.31
CA ARG A 93 -16.69 -3.87 -0.46
C ARG A 93 -17.47 -2.56 -0.30
N ALA A 94 -17.27 -1.84 0.81
CA ALA A 94 -17.75 -0.49 1.04
C ALA A 94 -16.86 0.61 0.42
N GLY A 95 -15.75 0.25 -0.24
CA GLY A 95 -14.83 1.19 -0.88
C GLY A 95 -13.84 1.84 0.08
N VAL A 96 -13.66 1.29 1.28
CA VAL A 96 -12.69 1.76 2.29
C VAL A 96 -11.36 1.05 2.06
N SER A 97 -10.27 1.81 1.99
CA SER A 97 -8.91 1.34 1.78
C SER A 97 -8.12 1.17 3.07
N CYS A 98 -6.94 0.55 3.00
CA CYS A 98 -6.08 0.32 4.16
C CYS A 98 -5.75 1.63 4.91
N LEU A 99 -5.45 2.71 4.18
CA LEU A 99 -4.98 3.98 4.75
C LEU A 99 -6.10 4.84 5.34
N ASP A 100 -7.37 4.49 5.09
CA ASP A 100 -8.50 5.14 5.76
C ASP A 100 -8.54 4.79 7.25
N CYS A 101 -7.97 3.63 7.61
CA CYS A 101 -7.82 3.13 8.97
C CYS A 101 -6.37 3.24 9.47
N HIS A 102 -5.39 2.89 8.63
CA HIS A 102 -3.95 2.97 8.91
C HIS A 102 -3.37 4.29 8.41
N GLU A 103 -3.78 5.40 9.03
CA GLU A 103 -3.31 6.72 8.62
C GLU A 103 -1.78 6.82 8.78
N PRO A 104 -1.02 6.97 7.68
CA PRO A 104 0.43 6.83 7.75
C PRO A 104 1.04 8.16 8.22
N LYS A 105 1.63 8.18 9.42
CA LYS A 105 2.32 9.38 9.90
C LYS A 105 3.72 9.46 9.30
N ILE A 106 4.11 10.65 8.85
CA ILE A 106 5.37 10.88 8.11
C ILE A 106 6.61 10.49 8.93
N ASP A 107 6.57 10.65 10.25
CA ASP A 107 7.63 10.27 11.18
C ASP A 107 7.71 8.75 11.40
N GLU A 108 6.58 8.05 11.38
CA GLU A 108 6.49 6.59 11.45
C GLU A 108 7.02 5.94 10.15
N GLN A 109 6.70 6.51 8.98
CA GLN A 109 7.14 6.02 7.66
C GLN A 109 8.66 5.91 7.46
N ILE A 110 9.45 6.80 8.08
CA ILE A 110 10.93 6.73 7.98
C ILE A 110 11.46 5.51 8.74
N SER A 111 10.89 5.25 9.93
CA SER A 111 11.29 4.13 10.76
C SER A 111 10.87 2.80 10.12
N GLU A 112 9.66 2.75 9.57
CA GLU A 112 9.14 1.61 8.80
C GLU A 112 10.01 1.31 7.56
N GLY A 113 10.42 2.32 6.79
CA GLY A 113 11.29 2.13 5.63
C GLY A 113 12.68 1.58 5.99
N ILE A 114 13.21 1.95 7.17
CA ILE A 114 14.48 1.38 7.68
C ILE A 114 14.28 -0.06 8.14
N ALA A 115 13.19 -0.35 8.86
CA ALA A 115 12.84 -1.71 9.28
C ALA A 115 12.67 -2.64 8.06
N TRP A 116 11.99 -2.17 7.01
CA TRP A 116 11.85 -2.87 5.73
C TRP A 116 13.19 -3.19 5.07
N ALA A 117 14.07 -2.20 4.94
CA ALA A 117 15.39 -2.41 4.34
C ALA A 117 16.27 -3.40 5.13
N ARG A 118 16.00 -3.56 6.44
CA ARG A 118 16.73 -4.46 7.34
C ARG A 118 16.04 -5.81 7.55
N GLY A 119 14.76 -5.93 7.19
CA GLY A 119 13.92 -7.08 7.55
C GLY A 119 13.64 -7.19 9.05
N ASP A 120 13.60 -6.07 9.78
CA ASP A 120 13.52 -6.01 11.24
C ASP A 120 12.08 -5.70 11.69
N PHE A 121 11.19 -6.68 11.53
CA PHE A 121 9.77 -6.57 11.91
C PHE A 121 9.45 -7.50 13.08
N GLU A 122 8.65 -7.00 14.03
CA GLU A 122 8.07 -7.86 15.07
C GLU A 122 6.86 -8.61 14.49
N VAL A 123 6.95 -9.95 14.51
CA VAL A 123 5.89 -10.84 14.05
C VAL A 123 5.49 -11.79 15.18
N ASP A 124 4.25 -12.23 15.16
CA ASP A 124 3.74 -13.24 16.06
C ASP A 124 4.11 -14.67 15.60
N ALA A 125 3.56 -15.67 16.29
CA ALA A 125 3.84 -17.08 15.97
C ALA A 125 3.25 -17.55 14.63
N ALA A 126 2.25 -16.86 14.09
CA ALA A 126 1.69 -17.11 12.76
C ALA A 126 2.52 -16.43 11.65
N GLY A 127 3.48 -15.58 12.04
CA GLY A 127 4.24 -14.77 11.10
C GLY A 127 3.46 -13.55 10.65
N ASP A 128 2.41 -13.16 11.38
CA ASP A 128 1.65 -11.93 11.18
C ASP A 128 2.29 -10.80 11.99
N ILE A 129 2.12 -9.54 11.59
CA ILE A 129 2.77 -8.44 12.32
C ILE A 129 2.15 -8.28 13.69
N ALA A 130 3.01 -8.21 14.71
CA ALA A 130 2.58 -7.88 16.06
C ALA A 130 1.85 -6.54 16.02
N ALA A 131 0.59 -6.49 16.47
CA ALA A 131 -0.26 -5.32 16.35
C ALA A 131 0.44 -4.05 16.86
N VAL A 132 0.82 -3.15 15.95
CA VAL A 132 1.51 -1.90 16.30
C VAL A 132 0.53 -0.74 16.21
N GLY A 133 0.30 -0.06 17.34
CA GLY A 133 -0.09 1.36 17.38
C GLY A 133 -1.50 1.75 16.89
N VAL A 134 -2.28 0.86 16.28
CA VAL A 134 -3.64 1.16 15.81
C VAL A 134 -4.67 0.73 16.84
N THR A 135 -5.36 1.72 17.42
CA THR A 135 -6.45 1.50 18.36
C THR A 135 -7.76 1.40 17.61
N ALA A 136 -8.47 0.28 17.71
CA ALA A 136 -9.83 0.13 17.17
C ALA A 136 -10.88 0.69 18.15
N ASP A 137 -10.64 1.92 18.62
CA ASP A 137 -11.54 2.62 19.52
C ASP A 137 -12.66 3.34 18.76
N GLU A 138 -13.65 3.86 19.50
CA GLU A 138 -14.77 4.59 18.90
C GLU A 138 -14.29 5.78 18.04
N LYS A 139 -13.22 6.46 18.45
CA LYS A 139 -12.71 7.64 17.72
C LYS A 139 -12.25 7.26 16.30
N MET A 140 -11.63 6.09 16.14
CA MET A 140 -11.23 5.59 14.84
C MET A 140 -12.44 5.17 14.00
N CYS A 141 -13.34 4.35 14.55
CA CYS A 141 -14.46 3.77 13.81
C CYS A 141 -15.59 4.78 13.51
N ALA A 142 -15.81 5.76 14.40
CA ALA A 142 -16.84 6.78 14.29
C ALA A 142 -16.32 8.11 13.70
N LYS A 143 -15.19 8.07 12.97
CA LYS A 143 -14.73 9.22 12.17
C LYS A 143 -15.84 9.65 11.21
N SER A 144 -15.93 10.96 10.95
CA SER A 144 -16.95 11.52 10.05
C SER A 144 -16.97 10.80 8.70
N GLY A 145 -18.14 10.26 8.34
CA GLY A 145 -18.35 9.48 7.11
C GLY A 145 -18.25 7.96 7.29
N CYS A 146 -17.94 7.45 8.49
CA CYS A 146 -17.86 6.02 8.81
C CYS A 146 -19.08 5.58 9.64
N HIS A 147 -18.91 5.23 10.92
CA HIS A 147 -19.98 4.72 11.77
C HIS A 147 -20.62 5.82 12.64
N ASP A 148 -21.95 5.80 12.72
CA ASP A 148 -22.70 6.56 13.72
C ASP A 148 -23.16 5.61 14.84
N MET A 149 -22.82 5.93 16.09
CA MET A 149 -23.10 5.04 17.21
C MET A 149 -24.59 4.95 17.53
N GLN A 150 -25.37 5.99 17.26
CA GLN A 150 -26.81 5.98 17.46
C GLN A 150 -27.48 5.07 16.42
N ASP A 151 -27.01 5.10 15.18
CA ASP A 151 -27.46 4.16 14.14
C ASP A 151 -27.08 2.72 14.47
N ALA A 152 -25.87 2.48 14.99
CA ALA A 152 -25.43 1.15 15.42
C ALA A 152 -26.32 0.59 16.56
N VAL A 153 -26.59 1.42 17.58
CA VAL A 153 -27.50 1.06 18.68
C VAL A 153 -28.90 0.78 18.15
N ALA A 154 -29.45 1.65 17.30
CA ALA A 154 -30.80 1.46 16.75
C ALA A 154 -30.91 0.20 15.88
N ALA A 155 -29.90 -0.09 15.07
CA ALA A 155 -29.87 -1.25 14.18
C ALA A 155 -29.74 -2.59 14.92
N THR A 156 -29.28 -2.55 16.18
CA THR A 156 -29.01 -3.74 16.98
C THR A 156 -29.90 -3.86 18.22
N ALA A 157 -30.96 -3.05 18.29
CA ALA A 157 -32.00 -3.19 19.29
C ALA A 157 -32.68 -4.56 19.22
N ASP A 158 -33.06 -5.07 20.38
CA ASP A 158 -33.70 -6.38 20.56
C ASP A 158 -32.92 -7.51 19.86
N TRP A 159 -31.61 -7.53 20.08
CA TRP A 159 -30.66 -8.41 19.40
C TRP A 159 -31.08 -9.88 19.50
N GLY A 160 -31.09 -10.57 18.36
CA GLY A 160 -31.48 -11.98 18.30
C GLY A 160 -32.97 -12.25 18.58
N GLY A 161 -33.78 -11.21 18.77
CA GLY A 161 -35.19 -11.30 19.16
C GLY A 161 -35.44 -11.13 20.67
N ASP A 162 -34.38 -10.88 21.45
CA ASP A 162 -34.48 -10.71 22.89
C ASP A 162 -34.70 -9.25 23.25
N ALA A 163 -35.91 -8.94 23.74
CA ALA A 163 -36.31 -7.57 24.05
C ALA A 163 -35.36 -6.91 25.07
N GLY A 164 -34.83 -5.73 24.71
CA GLY A 164 -33.90 -4.94 25.53
C GLY A 164 -32.44 -5.40 25.50
N VAL A 165 -32.10 -6.44 24.74
CA VAL A 165 -30.69 -6.84 24.52
C VAL A 165 -30.10 -6.02 23.38
N ASN A 166 -28.96 -5.37 23.62
CA ASN A 166 -28.26 -4.61 22.60
C ASN A 166 -26.72 -4.72 22.80
N PRO A 167 -25.96 -5.25 21.83
CA PRO A 167 -24.51 -5.37 21.95
C PRO A 167 -23.78 -4.02 21.98
N HIS A 168 -24.39 -2.96 21.46
CA HIS A 168 -23.84 -1.59 21.45
C HIS A 168 -24.39 -0.71 22.58
N GLU A 169 -25.33 -1.23 23.39
CA GLU A 169 -25.88 -0.56 24.58
C GLU A 169 -25.98 -1.56 25.73
N SER A 170 -24.82 -1.94 26.28
CA SER A 170 -24.71 -2.98 27.31
C SER A 170 -24.44 -2.43 28.70
N HIS A 171 -24.65 -3.27 29.72
CA HIS A 171 -24.34 -2.94 31.12
C HIS A 171 -22.84 -2.79 31.41
N GLN A 172 -21.96 -3.16 30.47
CA GLN A 172 -20.52 -2.94 30.60
C GLN A 172 -20.14 -1.48 30.31
N GLY A 173 -21.02 -0.72 29.64
CA GLY A 173 -20.82 0.68 29.29
C GLY A 173 -19.80 0.90 28.16
N SER A 174 -19.27 2.12 28.08
CA SER A 174 -18.31 2.58 27.05
C SER A 174 -16.84 2.10 27.15
N PRO A 175 -16.33 1.34 28.14
CA PRO A 175 -14.94 0.89 28.13
C PRO A 175 -14.68 -0.33 27.23
N ILE A 176 -15.66 -0.78 26.43
CA ILE A 176 -15.47 -1.85 25.45
C ILE A 176 -15.06 -1.22 24.12
N ASP A 177 -13.85 -1.50 23.66
CA ASP A 177 -13.38 -1.09 22.34
C ASP A 177 -14.04 -1.95 21.25
N CYS A 178 -14.17 -1.39 20.05
CA CYS A 178 -14.84 -2.07 18.93
C CYS A 178 -14.16 -3.41 18.61
N SER A 179 -12.83 -3.50 18.75
CA SER A 179 -12.04 -4.73 18.51
C SER A 179 -12.33 -5.88 19.46
N ASN A 180 -12.96 -5.65 20.62
CA ASN A 180 -13.36 -6.75 21.50
C ASN A 180 -14.38 -7.68 20.84
N CYS A 181 -15.17 -7.15 19.89
CA CYS A 181 -16.18 -7.88 19.14
C CYS A 181 -15.85 -7.95 17.64
N HIS A 182 -15.47 -6.82 17.04
CA HIS A 182 -15.25 -6.69 15.60
C HIS A 182 -13.81 -6.99 15.22
N GLY A 183 -13.57 -8.19 14.70
CA GLY A 183 -12.29 -8.61 14.14
C GLY A 183 -12.11 -8.07 12.72
N VAL A 184 -11.20 -7.12 12.54
CA VAL A 184 -10.89 -6.53 11.21
C VAL A 184 -10.09 -7.51 10.36
N HIS A 185 -9.00 -8.03 10.92
CA HIS A 185 -8.11 -8.99 10.25
C HIS A 185 -8.22 -10.41 10.80
N THR A 186 -9.14 -10.62 11.74
CA THR A 186 -9.41 -11.93 12.36
C THR A 186 -10.92 -12.16 12.43
N ALA A 187 -11.35 -13.37 12.74
CA ALA A 187 -12.77 -13.64 12.93
C ALA A 187 -13.33 -12.75 14.06
N SER A 188 -14.46 -12.10 13.81
CA SER A 188 -15.20 -11.39 14.84
C SER A 188 -15.70 -12.36 15.92
N ASN A 189 -15.99 -11.85 17.11
CA ASN A 189 -16.30 -12.66 18.28
C ASN A 189 -17.52 -12.12 19.04
N MET A 190 -18.43 -13.00 19.42
CA MET A 190 -19.57 -12.63 20.26
C MET A 190 -19.13 -12.51 21.72
N TYR A 191 -18.43 -11.42 22.04
CA TYR A 191 -17.80 -11.18 23.35
C TYR A 191 -18.73 -11.43 24.55
N CYS A 192 -19.99 -11.00 24.44
CA CYS A 192 -20.99 -11.17 25.50
C CYS A 192 -21.21 -12.64 25.89
N ASN A 193 -21.01 -13.57 24.95
CA ASN A 193 -21.23 -14.99 25.19
C ASN A 193 -20.14 -15.62 26.08
N ALA A 194 -19.13 -14.86 26.52
CA ALA A 194 -18.27 -15.31 27.61
C ALA A 194 -19.07 -15.53 28.91
N CYS A 195 -20.21 -14.84 29.06
CA CYS A 195 -21.10 -14.94 30.22
C CYS A 195 -22.57 -15.22 29.85
N HIS A 196 -22.95 -15.06 28.58
CA HIS A 196 -24.32 -15.15 28.08
C HIS A 196 -24.46 -16.20 26.97
N ASP A 197 -25.69 -16.40 26.49
CA ASP A 197 -25.98 -17.23 25.32
C ASP A 197 -26.88 -16.46 24.35
N TYR A 198 -26.29 -15.46 23.70
CA TYR A 198 -26.96 -14.66 22.66
C TYR A 198 -26.69 -15.22 21.27
N ARG A 199 -27.58 -14.87 20.33
CA ARG A 199 -27.40 -15.18 18.91
C ARG A 199 -26.04 -14.68 18.41
N THR A 200 -25.20 -15.61 17.96
CA THR A 200 -23.92 -15.31 17.30
C THR A 200 -24.15 -15.13 15.79
N PRO A 201 -23.65 -14.04 15.17
CA PRO A 201 -23.70 -13.89 13.72
C PRO A 201 -22.97 -15.02 12.98
N GLN A 202 -23.37 -15.29 11.75
CA GLN A 202 -22.65 -16.26 10.91
C GLN A 202 -21.21 -15.77 10.68
N GLY A 203 -20.25 -16.70 10.76
CA GLY A 203 -18.82 -16.38 10.59
C GLY A 203 -18.15 -15.79 11.83
N TRP A 204 -18.91 -15.49 12.89
CA TRP A 204 -18.35 -15.05 14.17
C TRP A 204 -18.03 -16.24 15.06
N THR A 205 -17.00 -16.07 15.88
CA THR A 205 -16.65 -16.99 16.95
C THR A 205 -17.59 -16.79 18.15
N ASN A 206 -17.83 -17.87 18.89
CA ASN A 206 -18.57 -17.87 20.14
C ASN A 206 -17.63 -18.43 21.22
N PRO A 207 -17.32 -17.67 22.28
CA PRO A 207 -16.37 -18.09 23.31
C PRO A 207 -16.94 -19.09 24.34
N ALA A 208 -18.25 -19.37 24.31
CA ALA A 208 -18.93 -20.33 25.21
C ALA A 208 -18.72 -21.81 24.83
#